data_AF-A0A7S1RE27-F1
#
_entry.id   AF-A0A7S1RE27-F1
#
_cell.length_a   1.000
_cell.length_b   1.000
_cell.length_c   1.000
_cell.angle_alpha   90.00
_cell.angle_beta   90.00
_cell.angle_gamma   90.00
#
_symmetry.space_group_name_H-M   'P 1'
#
loop_
_entity.id
_entity.type
_entity.pdbx_description
1 polymer ?
#
loop_
_entity_poly.entity_id
_entity_poly.type
_entity_poly.pdbx_seq_one_letter_code
_entity_poly.pdbx_strand_id
1 'polypeptide(L)'
;MSMDKSEEKTEKLKDAIKEGALSAKLALGAPLAYDVINDSPVYEEPTPHSRRLGVVGEGRVVHGYPGSVAWVQVDPSHSSTGDKAGWVPVREMGHDRRLL
;
A
#
# COMPACT_ATOMS: atom_id res chain seq x y z
N MET A 1 6.59 4.40 31.11
CA MET A 1 7.05 4.98 29.84
C MET A 1 5.81 5.41 29.09
N SER A 2 5.56 6.71 28.99
CA SER A 2 4.41 7.23 28.24
C SER A 2 4.79 7.30 26.77
N MET A 3 4.04 6.61 25.90
CA MET A 3 4.19 6.74 24.45
C MET A 3 3.92 8.19 24.03
N ASP A 4 4.71 8.68 23.09
CA ASP A 4 4.49 9.98 22.47
C ASP A 4 3.15 9.96 21.72
N LYS A 5 2.34 11.00 21.87
CA LYS A 5 1.01 11.10 21.23
C LYS A 5 1.09 10.99 19.69
N SER A 6 2.23 11.34 19.09
CA SER A 6 2.47 11.21 17.66
C SER A 6 2.66 9.76 17.20
N GLU A 7 3.33 8.95 18.02
CA GLU A 7 3.52 7.51 17.76
C GLU A 7 2.18 6.78 17.90
N GLU A 8 1.41 7.08 18.96
CA GLU A 8 0.08 6.49 19.17
C GLU A 8 -0.87 6.76 17.99
N LYS A 9 -0.84 7.98 17.45
CA LYS A 9 -1.64 8.35 16.27
C LYS A 9 -1.22 7.58 15.02
N THR A 10 0.08 7.35 14.86
CA THR A 10 0.63 6.62 13.71
C THR A 10 0.27 5.14 13.76
N GLU A 11 0.35 4.51 14.94
CA GLU A 11 -0.09 3.12 15.14
C GLU A 11 -1.57 2.94 14.83
N LYS A 12 -2.44 3.79 15.40
CA LYS A 12 -3.88 3.74 15.12
C LYS A 12 -4.22 3.89 13.64
N LEU A 13 -3.47 4.72 12.92
CA LEU A 13 -3.67 4.89 11.48
C LEU A 13 -3.29 3.62 10.70
N LYS A 14 -2.16 2.98 11.03
CA LYS A 14 -1.74 1.73 10.39
C LYS A 14 -2.78 0.63 10.60
N ASP A 15 -3.30 0.51 11.82
CA ASP A 15 -4.30 -0.50 12.16
C ASP A 15 -5.59 -0.26 11.37
N ALA A 16 -6.06 0.99 11.27
CA ALA A 16 -7.22 1.31 10.44
C ALA A 16 -7.00 0.98 8.96
N ILE A 17 -5.78 1.20 8.42
CA ILE A 17 -5.45 0.83 7.03
C ILE A 17 -5.46 -0.71 6.85
N LYS A 18 -4.96 -1.47 7.83
CA LYS A 18 -5.00 -2.94 7.83
C LYS A 18 -6.43 -3.46 7.87
N GLU A 19 -7.27 -2.90 8.75
CA GLU A 19 -8.70 -3.24 8.85
C GLU A 19 -9.44 -2.93 7.55
N GLY A 20 -9.11 -1.82 6.90
CA GLY A 20 -9.64 -1.47 5.58
C GLY A 20 -9.32 -2.54 4.53
N ALA A 21 -8.08 -3.01 4.48
CA ALA A 21 -7.66 -4.02 3.49
C ALA A 21 -8.34 -5.37 3.74
N LEU A 22 -8.48 -5.75 5.01
CA LEU A 22 -9.23 -6.94 5.41
C LEU A 22 -10.70 -6.83 5.00
N SER A 23 -11.32 -5.68 5.26
CA SER A 23 -12.73 -5.43 4.89
C SER A 23 -12.92 -5.50 3.37
N ALA A 24 -12.01 -4.90 2.60
CA ALA A 24 -12.03 -4.97 1.15
C ALA A 24 -11.86 -6.42 0.65
N LYS A 25 -10.99 -7.21 1.28
CA LYS A 25 -10.81 -8.63 0.96
C LYS A 25 -12.09 -9.43 1.17
N LEU A 26 -12.77 -9.23 2.30
CA LEU A 26 -14.02 -9.90 2.61
C LEU A 26 -15.16 -9.47 1.67
N ALA A 27 -15.20 -8.19 1.28
CA ALA A 27 -16.26 -7.66 0.43
C ALA A 27 -16.10 -8.02 -1.05
N LEU A 28 -14.87 -7.99 -1.58
CA LEU A 28 -14.59 -8.19 -3.00
C LEU A 28 -14.42 -9.66 -3.39
N GLY A 29 -13.93 -10.50 -2.47
CA GLY A 29 -13.68 -11.93 -2.73
C GLY A 29 -12.48 -12.23 -3.65
N ALA A 30 -11.96 -11.24 -4.37
CA ALA A 30 -10.76 -11.32 -5.20
C ALA A 30 -9.98 -9.99 -5.16
N PRO A 31 -8.65 -10.01 -5.34
CA PRO A 31 -7.85 -8.79 -5.33
C PRO A 31 -8.11 -7.93 -6.57
N LEU A 32 -7.99 -6.63 -6.43
CA LEU A 32 -8.06 -5.68 -7.55
C LEU A 32 -6.70 -5.56 -8.23
N ALA A 33 -6.72 -5.35 -9.55
CA ALA A 33 -5.53 -5.05 -10.33
C ALA A 33 -5.21 -3.55 -10.30
N TYR A 34 -3.95 -3.20 -10.07
CA TYR A 34 -3.43 -1.85 -10.04
C TYR A 34 -2.25 -1.72 -11.00
N ASP A 35 -2.34 -0.78 -11.94
CA ASP A 35 -1.22 -0.44 -12.80
C ASP A 35 -0.18 0.39 -12.04
N VAL A 36 1.08 -0.03 -12.11
CA VAL A 36 2.20 0.67 -11.51
C VAL A 36 2.71 1.71 -12.51
N ILE A 37 2.32 2.95 -12.31
CA ILE A 37 2.67 4.08 -13.21
C ILE A 37 4.12 4.55 -13.00
N ASN A 38 4.68 4.35 -11.80
CA ASN A 38 6.07 4.67 -11.47
C ASN A 38 6.61 3.60 -10.52
N ASP A 39 7.92 3.37 -10.54
CA ASP A 39 8.61 2.53 -9.56
C ASP A 39 8.13 2.84 -8.12
N SER A 40 7.52 1.83 -7.49
CA SER A 40 6.87 2.00 -6.19
C SER A 40 7.51 1.09 -5.13
N PRO A 41 7.91 1.63 -3.96
CA PRO A 41 8.46 0.82 -2.88
C PRO A 41 7.40 -0.12 -2.29
N VAL A 42 7.84 -1.33 -1.90
CA VAL A 42 7.03 -2.25 -1.10
C VAL A 42 7.50 -2.19 0.34
N TYR A 43 6.57 -1.99 1.26
CA TYR A 43 6.82 -1.86 2.69
C TYR A 43 6.26 -3.05 3.48
N GLU A 44 6.84 -3.34 4.63
CA GLU A 44 6.34 -4.37 5.56
C GLU A 44 5.01 -3.93 6.22
N GLU A 45 4.86 -2.64 6.46
CA GLU A 45 3.69 -2.02 7.11
C GLU A 45 3.20 -0.82 6.27
N PRO A 46 1.93 -0.39 6.39
CA PRO A 46 1.37 0.73 5.61
C PRO A 46 1.85 2.11 6.14
N THR A 47 3.17 2.28 6.20
CA THR A 47 3.85 3.50 6.61
C THR A 47 5.21 3.56 5.91
N PRO A 48 5.65 4.75 5.45
CA PRO A 48 6.95 4.90 4.80
C PRO A 48 8.14 4.70 5.76
N HIS A 49 7.89 4.71 7.07
CA HIS A 49 8.92 4.50 8.10
C HIS A 49 9.21 3.02 8.38
N SER A 50 8.41 2.10 7.84
CA SER A 50 8.63 0.67 8.02
C SER A 50 9.73 0.15 7.11
N ARG A 51 10.15 -1.10 7.37
CA ARG A 51 11.16 -1.75 6.56
C ARG A 51 10.70 -1.86 5.10
N ARG A 52 11.52 -1.35 4.19
CA ARG A 52 11.34 -1.57 2.75
C ARG A 52 11.71 -3.01 2.40
N LEU A 53 10.78 -3.72 1.77
CA LEU A 53 10.93 -5.11 1.35
C LEU A 53 11.44 -5.23 -0.09
N GLY A 54 11.13 -4.24 -0.93
CA GLY A 54 11.50 -4.23 -2.35
C GLY A 54 10.94 -3.03 -3.13
N VAL A 55 10.81 -3.21 -4.44
CA VAL A 55 10.27 -2.25 -5.41
C VAL A 55 9.42 -3.02 -6.41
N VAL A 56 8.24 -2.50 -6.75
CA VAL A 56 7.53 -2.91 -7.96
C VAL A 56 7.85 -1.92 -9.06
N GLY A 57 8.32 -2.45 -10.20
CA GLY A 57 8.70 -1.63 -11.35
C GLY A 57 7.51 -1.03 -12.09
N GLU A 58 7.74 0.12 -12.71
CA GLU A 58 6.82 0.74 -13.67
C GLU A 58 6.34 -0.25 -14.76
N GLY A 59 5.09 -0.09 -15.17
CA GLY A 59 4.44 -0.91 -16.21
C GLY A 59 3.98 -2.29 -15.73
N ARG A 60 4.23 -2.66 -14.47
CA ARG A 60 3.71 -3.90 -13.87
C ARG A 60 2.28 -3.72 -13.38
N VAL A 61 1.58 -4.84 -13.27
CA VAL A 61 0.27 -4.93 -12.60
C VAL A 61 0.45 -5.58 -11.24
N VAL A 62 -0.01 -4.92 -10.19
CA VAL A 62 -0.05 -5.45 -8.83
C VAL A 62 -1.48 -5.84 -8.49
N HIS A 63 -1.66 -7.02 -7.91
CA HIS A 63 -2.95 -7.45 -7.39
C HIS A 63 -2.98 -7.25 -5.89
N GLY A 64 -4.00 -6.58 -5.37
CA GLY A 64 -4.10 -6.34 -3.93
C GLY A 64 -5.46 -5.81 -3.47
N TYR A 65 -5.54 -5.53 -2.17
CA TYR A 65 -6.75 -5.01 -1.53
C TYR A 65 -6.49 -3.58 -1.02
N PRO A 66 -7.40 -2.63 -1.30
CA PRO A 66 -7.25 -1.27 -0.82
C PRO A 66 -7.40 -1.23 0.71
N GLY A 67 -6.34 -0.80 1.40
CA GLY A 67 -6.39 -0.52 2.84
C GLY A 67 -6.87 0.88 3.17
N SER A 68 -6.53 1.82 2.30
CA SER A 68 -7.04 3.19 2.30
C SER A 68 -6.89 3.79 0.91
N VAL A 69 -7.23 5.07 0.75
CA VAL A 69 -6.94 5.81 -0.49
C VAL A 69 -5.45 5.86 -0.85
N ALA A 70 -4.56 5.68 0.14
CA ALA A 70 -3.11 5.85 -0.03
C ALA A 70 -2.33 4.52 0.01
N TRP A 71 -2.97 3.38 0.27
CA TRP A 71 -2.26 2.13 0.52
C TRP A 71 -3.02 0.91 0.00
N VAL A 72 -2.28 0.03 -0.67
CA VAL A 72 -2.76 -1.27 -1.15
C VAL A 72 -1.93 -2.37 -0.50
N GLN A 73 -2.61 -3.37 0.04
CA GLN A 73 -1.99 -4.60 0.49
C GLN A 73 -1.86 -5.57 -0.69
N VAL A 74 -0.62 -5.93 -1.05
CA VAL A 74 -0.34 -6.84 -2.15
C VAL A 74 -0.72 -8.27 -1.78
N ASP A 75 -1.45 -8.94 -2.68
CA ASP A 75 -1.76 -10.37 -2.57
C ASP A 75 -0.66 -11.20 -3.26
N PRO A 76 0.15 -11.97 -2.50
CA PRO A 76 1.24 -12.75 -3.06
C PRO A 76 0.77 -13.91 -3.93
N SER A 77 -0.49 -14.32 -3.85
CA SER A 77 -1.02 -15.43 -4.66
C SER A 77 -1.19 -15.07 -6.14
N HIS A 78 -1.21 -13.77 -6.47
CA HIS A 78 -1.39 -13.24 -7.82
C HIS A 78 -0.16 -12.51 -8.36
N SER A 79 0.96 -12.52 -7.63
CA SER A 79 2.22 -11.96 -8.11
C SER A 79 2.97 -12.95 -8.99
N SER A 80 3.31 -12.54 -10.21
CA SER A 80 4.26 -13.26 -11.05
C SER A 80 5.66 -13.16 -10.42
N THR A 81 6.23 -14.30 -10.00
CA THR A 81 7.61 -14.52 -9.51
C THR A 81 8.38 -13.24 -9.14
N GLY A 82 8.36 -12.85 -7.87
CA GLY A 82 9.27 -11.84 -7.31
C GLY A 82 8.62 -10.75 -6.46
N ASP A 83 7.31 -10.53 -6.56
CA ASP A 83 6.66 -9.50 -5.74
C ASP A 83 6.44 -10.05 -4.32
N LYS A 84 6.92 -9.29 -3.33
CA LYS A 84 6.78 -9.68 -1.91
C LYS A 84 5.41 -9.23 -1.40
N ALA A 85 4.79 -10.06 -0.56
CA ALA A 85 3.65 -9.64 0.24
C ALA A 85 4.05 -8.39 1.05
N GLY A 86 3.26 -7.33 0.95
CA GLY A 86 3.56 -6.06 1.60
C GLY A 86 2.60 -4.95 1.20
N TRP A 87 2.99 -3.73 1.49
CA TRP A 87 2.19 -2.53 1.33
C TRP A 87 2.82 -1.62 0.28
N VAL A 88 2.03 -1.29 -0.73
CA VAL A 88 2.42 -0.36 -1.80
C VAL A 88 1.65 0.95 -1.61
N PRO A 89 2.34 2.10 -1.60
CA PRO A 89 1.66 3.38 -1.54
C PRO A 89 0.97 3.66 -2.88
N VAL A 90 -0.28 4.08 -2.81
CA VAL A 90 -0.97 4.71 -3.95
C VAL A 90 -0.53 6.16 -3.95
N ARG A 91 0.34 6.52 -4.89
CA ARG A 91 0.63 7.94 -5.11
C ARG A 91 -0.60 8.55 -5.76
N GLU A 92 -1.19 9.54 -5.10
CA GLU A 92 -2.05 10.48 -5.81
C GLU A 92 -1.24 11.01 -7.00
N MET A 93 -1.82 11.01 -8.21
CA MET A 93 -1.29 11.85 -9.26
C MET A 93 -1.30 13.26 -8.68
N GLY A 94 -0.13 13.78 -8.31
CA GLY A 94 0.00 15.18 -7.97
C GLY A 94 -0.62 15.94 -9.13
N HIS A 95 -1.62 16.79 -8.84
CA HIS A 95 -2.13 17.73 -9.83
C HIS A 95 -0.91 18.36 -10.46
N ASP A 96 -0.64 18.01 -11.71
CA ASP A 96 0.47 18.57 -12.44
C ASP A 96 0.14 20.05 -12.65
N ARG A 97 0.53 20.87 -11.68
CA ARG A 97 0.43 22.33 -11.73
C ARG A 97 1.54 22.92 -12.62
N ARG A 98 2.15 22.12 -13.51
CA ARG A 98 3.12 22.58 -14.51
C ARG A 98 2.54 22.65 -15.92
N LEU A 99 1.27 23.05 -16.02
CA LEU A 99 0.76 23.74 -17.20
C LEU A 99 0.58 25.23 -16.86
N LEU A 100 1.69 25.93 -16.61
CA LEU A 100 1.81 27.39 -16.70
C LEU A 100 3.22 27.76 -17.15
#